data_AF-H1VFC0-F1
#
_entry.id   AF-H1VFC0-F1
#
_cell.length_a   1.000
_cell.length_b   1.000
_cell.length_c   1.000
_cell.angle_alpha   90.00
_cell.angle_beta   90.00
_cell.angle_gamma   90.00
#
_symmetry.space_group_name_H-M   'P 1'
#
loop_
_entity.id
_entity.type
_entity.pdbx_description
1 polymer ?
#
loop_
_entity_poly.entity_id
_entity_poly.type
_entity_poly.pdbx_seq_one_letter_code
_entity_poly.pdbx_strand_id
1 'polypeptide(L)'
;MSSSKPVEDILEESYRKFAHIPPQHHLLCPKVDEDDFEDYEDLNTAGETITALEKQERVQQWKERLDTVYWTSLLLAYGKDKAGIWLDDWGTRVAINLHNCDKCVLNWHMYRKKYIQVFSEKWPEDAVAGIENCLHRFDFDRIDKGLRWAKDIIEQAESEGRLFQRSDLGEDQGAVLLTVYEALCCMAYLSLPDKRTLFQFVF
;
A
#
# COMPACT_ATOMS: atom_id res chain seq x y z
N MET A 1 6.98 -33.34 14.19
CA MET A 1 6.42 -32.02 14.54
C MET A 1 7.42 -30.99 14.09
N SER A 2 7.17 -30.30 12.97
CA SER A 2 8.03 -29.20 12.55
C SER A 2 7.82 -28.06 13.54
N SER A 3 8.83 -27.74 14.34
CA SER A 3 8.79 -26.57 15.21
C SER A 3 8.66 -25.36 14.31
N SER A 4 7.49 -24.72 14.26
CA SER A 4 7.36 -23.48 13.52
C SER A 4 8.31 -22.45 14.14
N LYS A 5 8.99 -21.70 13.27
CA LYS A 5 9.87 -20.61 13.68
C LYS A 5 9.05 -19.62 14.55
N PRO A 6 9.56 -19.18 15.71
CA PRO A 6 8.90 -18.15 16.53
C PRO A 6 8.54 -16.93 15.68
N VAL A 7 7.40 -16.29 15.98
CA VAL A 7 6.92 -15.15 15.19
C VAL A 7 7.89 -13.97 15.29
N GLU A 8 8.53 -13.80 16.45
CA GLU A 8 9.58 -12.81 16.70
C GLU A 8 10.74 -12.96 15.73
N ASP A 9 11.23 -14.19 15.52
CA ASP A 9 12.34 -14.44 14.59
C ASP A 9 11.92 -14.24 13.12
N ILE A 10 10.64 -14.44 12.80
CA ILE A 10 10.07 -14.13 11.47
C ILE A 10 10.08 -12.62 11.28
N LEU A 11 9.58 -11.87 12.26
CA LEU A 11 9.51 -10.40 12.23
C LEU A 11 10.91 -9.78 12.13
N GLU A 12 11.88 -10.26 12.92
CA GLU A 12 13.26 -9.76 12.86
C GLU A 12 13.88 -10.01 11.48
N GLU A 13 13.71 -11.22 10.92
CA GLU A 13 14.23 -11.54 9.59
C GLU A 13 13.57 -10.68 8.50
N SER A 14 12.25 -10.54 8.56
CA SER A 14 11.47 -9.76 7.59
C SER A 14 11.81 -8.27 7.66
N TYR A 15 11.86 -7.70 8.86
CA TYR A 15 12.25 -6.30 9.03
C TYR A 15 13.70 -6.07 8.61
N ARG A 16 14.63 -6.98 8.92
CA ARG A 16 16.00 -6.89 8.42
C ARG A 16 16.04 -6.85 6.89
N LYS A 17 15.29 -7.70 6.20
CA LYS A 17 15.19 -7.65 4.73
C LYS A 17 14.59 -6.32 4.26
N PHE A 18 13.53 -5.85 4.91
CA PHE A 18 12.86 -4.59 4.60
C PHE A 18 13.82 -3.39 4.72
N ALA A 19 14.61 -3.34 5.78
CA ALA A 19 15.59 -2.27 6.03
C ALA A 19 16.73 -2.23 4.99
N HIS A 20 17.01 -3.35 4.31
CA HIS A 20 18.01 -3.39 3.23
C HIS A 20 17.45 -2.95 1.87
N ILE A 21 16.13 -2.75 1.74
CA ILE A 21 15.55 -2.25 0.48
C ILE A 21 15.97 -0.77 0.33
N PRO A 22 16.65 -0.38 -0.77
CA PRO A 22 17.09 1.01 -0.97
C PRO A 22 15.93 2.00 -0.82
N PRO A 23 16.09 3.12 -0.09
CA PRO A 23 14.98 3.99 0.31
C PRO A 23 14.17 4.55 -0.87
N GLN A 24 14.82 4.80 -2.00
CA GLN A 24 14.21 5.32 -3.21
C GLN A 24 13.37 4.28 -3.97
N HIS A 25 13.61 2.97 -3.78
CA HIS A 25 12.87 1.95 -4.50
C HIS A 25 11.41 1.92 -4.10
N HIS A 26 10.56 1.76 -5.12
CA HIS A 26 9.15 1.47 -4.90
C HIS A 26 9.03 0.07 -4.29
N LEU A 27 8.22 -0.03 -3.24
CA LEU A 27 8.08 -1.24 -2.45
C LEU A 27 7.24 -2.31 -3.17
N LEU A 28 6.26 -1.88 -3.98
CA LEU A 28 5.16 -2.72 -4.44
C LEU A 28 5.01 -2.75 -5.96
N CYS A 29 5.96 -2.18 -6.70
CA CYS A 29 6.02 -2.24 -8.15
C CYS A 29 7.49 -2.32 -8.64
N PRO A 30 7.73 -2.62 -9.93
CA PRO A 30 9.08 -2.75 -10.48
C PRO A 30 9.97 -1.51 -10.36
N LYS A 31 9.37 -0.32 -10.27
CA LYS A 31 10.08 0.96 -10.26
C LYS A 31 11.18 1.02 -9.21
N VAL A 32 12.33 1.58 -9.58
CA VAL A 32 13.50 1.72 -8.68
C VAL A 32 13.60 3.11 -8.03
N ASP A 33 12.84 4.08 -8.52
CA ASP A 33 12.62 5.41 -7.96
C ASP A 33 11.43 6.10 -8.67
N GLU A 34 11.13 7.33 -8.26
CA GLU A 34 10.00 8.12 -8.80
C GLU A 34 10.22 8.58 -10.25
N ASP A 35 11.48 8.63 -10.71
CA ASP A 35 11.87 9.01 -12.08
C ASP A 35 11.95 7.78 -13.02
N ASP A 36 11.58 6.59 -12.54
CA ASP A 36 11.48 5.39 -13.35
C ASP A 36 10.16 5.39 -14.15
N PHE A 37 10.27 5.78 -15.42
CA PHE A 37 9.17 5.83 -16.38
C PHE A 37 9.12 4.60 -17.31
N GLU A 38 9.87 3.54 -17.01
CA GLU A 38 9.93 2.34 -17.85
C GLU A 38 8.60 1.59 -17.91
N ASP A 39 8.24 1.08 -19.08
CA ASP A 39 7.03 0.27 -19.28
C ASP A 39 7.28 -1.20 -18.90
N TYR A 40 6.92 -1.59 -17.69
CA TYR A 40 7.07 -2.96 -17.21
C TYR A 40 5.95 -3.93 -17.65
N GLU A 41 5.03 -3.52 -18.52
CA GLU A 41 4.05 -4.42 -19.14
C GLU A 41 4.64 -5.11 -20.40
N ASP A 42 5.60 -4.48 -21.08
CA ASP A 42 6.38 -5.09 -22.17
C ASP A 42 7.79 -5.48 -21.72
N LEU A 43 7.98 -6.75 -21.36
CA LEU A 43 9.26 -7.27 -20.87
C LEU A 43 10.22 -7.75 -21.96
N ASN A 44 9.81 -7.72 -23.22
CA ASN A 44 10.61 -8.24 -24.33
C ASN A 44 11.34 -7.12 -25.07
N THR A 45 10.86 -5.89 -24.95
CA THR A 45 11.49 -4.71 -25.54
C THR A 45 12.36 -4.00 -24.51
N ALA A 46 13.56 -3.58 -24.94
CA ALA A 46 14.42 -2.74 -24.14
C ALA A 46 13.72 -1.40 -23.83
N GLY A 47 14.04 -0.85 -22.66
CA GLY A 47 13.65 0.47 -22.25
C GLY A 47 14.46 1.57 -22.92
N GLU A 48 14.23 2.81 -22.49
CA GLU A 48 15.06 3.94 -22.92
C GLU A 48 16.48 3.84 -22.34
N THR A 49 16.58 3.34 -21.11
CA THR A 49 17.83 3.33 -20.34
C THR A 49 18.30 1.95 -19.91
N ILE A 50 17.44 0.94 -20.03
CA ILE A 50 17.70 -0.42 -19.56
C ILE A 50 17.36 -1.48 -20.61
N THR A 51 18.03 -2.62 -20.52
CA THR A 51 17.78 -3.77 -21.37
C THR A 51 16.48 -4.50 -21.00
N ALA A 52 15.95 -5.31 -21.91
CA ALA A 52 14.83 -6.20 -21.63
C ALA A 52 15.14 -7.19 -20.48
N LEU A 53 16.40 -7.62 -20.36
CA LEU A 53 16.84 -8.49 -19.26
C LEU A 53 16.74 -7.76 -17.91
N GLU A 54 17.24 -6.52 -17.82
CA GLU A 54 17.13 -5.71 -16.60
C GLU A 54 15.67 -5.45 -16.21
N LYS A 55 14.76 -5.26 -17.18
CA LYS A 55 13.31 -5.16 -16.89
C LYS A 55 12.78 -6.42 -16.24
N GLN A 56 13.15 -7.60 -16.76
CA GLN A 56 12.75 -8.89 -16.18
C GLN A 56 13.31 -9.08 -14.77
N GLU A 57 14.57 -8.68 -14.54
CA GLU A 57 15.20 -8.71 -13.22
C GLU A 57 14.47 -7.80 -12.22
N ARG A 58 14.15 -6.56 -12.61
CA ARG A 58 13.36 -5.63 -11.77
C ARG A 58 11.97 -6.18 -11.48
N VAL A 59 11.33 -6.86 -12.44
CA VAL A 59 10.05 -7.57 -12.25
C VAL A 59 10.16 -8.70 -11.22
N GLN A 60 11.29 -9.39 -11.17
CA GLN A 60 11.51 -10.41 -10.15
C GLN A 60 11.79 -9.79 -8.78
N GLN A 61 12.64 -8.76 -8.73
CA GLN A 61 13.02 -8.09 -7.50
C GLN A 61 11.84 -7.43 -6.78
N TRP A 62 10.88 -6.80 -7.47
CA TRP A 62 9.75 -6.21 -6.76
C TRP A 62 8.82 -7.26 -6.16
N LYS A 63 8.75 -8.48 -6.70
CA LYS A 63 7.99 -9.58 -6.08
C LYS A 63 8.62 -10.00 -4.76
N GLU A 64 9.94 -9.95 -4.67
CA GLU A 64 10.69 -10.20 -3.43
C GLU A 64 10.49 -9.04 -2.42
N ARG A 65 10.46 -7.79 -2.91
CA ARG A 65 10.09 -6.63 -2.09
C ARG A 65 8.66 -6.75 -1.56
N LEU A 66 7.70 -7.11 -2.42
CA LEU A 66 6.31 -7.34 -2.05
C LEU A 66 6.17 -8.39 -0.95
N ASP A 67 6.85 -9.53 -1.11
CA ASP A 67 6.90 -10.59 -0.09
C ASP A 67 7.44 -10.05 1.23
N THR A 68 8.57 -9.37 1.18
CA THR A 68 9.19 -8.74 2.34
C THR A 68 8.24 -7.76 3.02
N VAL A 69 7.55 -6.89 2.28
CA VAL A 69 6.60 -5.91 2.82
C VAL A 69 5.43 -6.61 3.52
N TYR A 70 4.86 -7.64 2.90
CA TYR A 70 3.74 -8.38 3.49
C TYR A 70 4.15 -9.17 4.73
N TRP A 71 5.29 -9.84 4.75
CA TRP A 71 5.78 -10.49 5.97
C TRP A 71 6.07 -9.48 7.08
N THR A 72 6.61 -8.31 6.72
CA THR A 72 6.88 -7.25 7.70
C THR A 72 5.58 -6.61 8.22
N SER A 73 4.48 -6.67 7.46
CA SER A 73 3.16 -6.18 7.89
C SER A 73 2.61 -6.87 9.13
N LEU A 74 3.13 -8.06 9.48
CA LEU A 74 2.79 -8.76 10.72
C LEU A 74 3.12 -7.93 11.98
N LEU A 75 4.00 -6.92 11.88
CA LEU A 75 4.22 -5.92 12.93
C LEU A 75 2.93 -5.22 13.37
N LEU A 76 1.95 -5.05 12.46
CA LEU A 76 0.65 -4.46 12.78
C LEU A 76 -0.12 -5.28 13.83
N ALA A 77 0.03 -6.60 13.83
CA ALA A 77 -0.64 -7.51 14.75
C ALA A 77 0.10 -7.65 16.10
N TYR A 78 1.36 -7.20 16.19
CA TYR A 78 2.21 -7.35 17.39
C TYR A 78 2.02 -6.24 18.43
N GLY A 79 1.31 -5.17 18.09
CA GLY A 79 1.05 -4.01 18.96
C GLY A 79 2.23 -3.04 19.03
N LYS A 80 1.93 -1.74 19.12
CA LYS A 80 2.94 -0.64 19.12
C LYS A 80 3.99 -0.80 20.22
N ASP A 81 3.59 -1.33 21.36
CA ASP A 81 4.44 -1.48 22.55
C ASP A 81 5.60 -2.48 22.34
N LYS A 82 5.44 -3.41 21.37
CA LYS A 82 6.44 -4.44 21.05
C LYS A 82 7.14 -4.21 19.72
N ALA A 83 6.46 -3.59 18.75
CA ALA A 83 7.00 -3.33 17.43
C ALA A 83 7.82 -2.03 17.34
N GLY A 84 7.53 -1.03 18.18
CA GLY A 84 8.31 0.21 18.31
C GLY A 84 8.64 0.86 16.97
N ILE A 85 9.91 1.25 16.80
CA ILE A 85 10.44 1.94 15.62
C ILE A 85 10.26 1.15 14.32
N TRP A 86 10.23 -0.19 14.37
CA TRP A 86 10.08 -1.02 13.16
C TRP A 86 8.73 -0.82 12.50
N LEU A 87 7.67 -0.67 13.31
CA LEU A 87 6.33 -0.42 12.80
C LEU A 87 6.20 0.98 12.21
N ASP A 88 6.81 1.98 12.84
CA ASP A 88 6.77 3.36 12.33
C ASP A 88 7.55 3.48 11.01
N ASP A 89 8.74 2.88 10.92
CA ASP A 89 9.55 2.86 9.70
C ASP A 89 8.81 2.17 8.54
N TRP A 90 8.28 0.97 8.80
CA TRP A 90 7.54 0.20 7.81
C TRP A 90 6.27 0.92 7.39
N GLY A 91 5.46 1.37 8.36
CA GLY A 91 4.18 2.02 8.13
C GLY A 91 4.31 3.32 7.35
N THR A 92 5.30 4.15 7.72
CA THR A 92 5.58 5.42 7.03
C THR A 92 5.99 5.18 5.59
N ARG A 93 6.92 4.26 5.35
CA ARG A 93 7.45 4.01 4.02
C ARG A 93 6.42 3.38 3.09
N VAL A 94 5.61 2.44 3.60
CA VAL A 94 4.49 1.86 2.84
C VAL A 94 3.46 2.94 2.54
N ALA A 95 3.08 3.78 3.51
CA ALA A 95 2.13 4.86 3.28
C ALA A 95 2.60 5.85 2.20
N ILE A 96 3.89 6.22 2.18
CA ILE A 96 4.45 7.07 1.11
C ILE A 96 4.29 6.41 -0.27
N ASN A 97 4.62 5.13 -0.39
CA ASN A 97 4.51 4.41 -1.66
C ASN A 97 3.06 4.32 -2.16
N LEU A 98 2.11 4.12 -1.24
CA LEU A 98 0.68 4.08 -1.54
C LEU A 98 0.11 5.48 -1.83
N HIS A 99 0.77 6.54 -1.35
CA HIS A 99 0.37 7.91 -1.62
C HIS A 99 0.97 8.50 -2.90
N ASN A 100 2.02 7.90 -3.46
CA ASN A 100 2.73 8.45 -4.62
C ASN A 100 2.59 7.59 -5.90
N CYS A 101 2.25 6.31 -5.79
CA CYS A 101 2.29 5.39 -6.94
C CYS A 101 1.02 4.55 -7.07
N ASP A 102 0.29 4.75 -8.17
CA ASP A 102 -0.89 3.98 -8.57
C ASP A 102 -0.61 2.47 -8.68
N LYS A 103 0.52 2.08 -9.29
CA LYS A 103 0.91 0.66 -9.39
C LYS A 103 1.20 0.05 -8.02
N CYS A 104 1.75 0.82 -7.07
CA CYS A 104 1.94 0.34 -5.70
C CYS A 104 0.60 0.13 -5.00
N VAL A 105 -0.34 1.07 -5.15
CA VAL A 105 -1.71 0.94 -4.65
C VAL A 105 -2.40 -0.30 -5.21
N LEU A 106 -2.37 -0.48 -6.53
CA LEU A 106 -3.00 -1.62 -7.19
C LEU A 106 -2.44 -2.94 -6.67
N ASN A 107 -1.11 -3.07 -6.68
CA ASN A 107 -0.45 -4.31 -6.30
C ASN A 107 -0.61 -4.60 -4.80
N TRP A 108 -0.64 -3.58 -3.95
CA TRP A 108 -0.97 -3.74 -2.53
C TRP A 108 -2.29 -4.47 -2.36
N HIS A 109 -3.37 -3.98 -2.95
CA HIS A 109 -4.69 -4.58 -2.77
C HIS A 109 -4.85 -5.89 -3.56
N MET A 110 -4.33 -5.96 -4.78
CA MET A 110 -4.47 -7.14 -5.65
C MET A 110 -3.81 -8.38 -5.07
N TYR A 111 -2.61 -8.26 -4.47
CA TYR A 111 -1.90 -9.41 -3.92
C TYR A 111 -2.29 -9.77 -2.49
N ARG A 112 -3.16 -9.00 -1.84
CA ARG A 112 -3.58 -9.26 -0.44
C ARG A 112 -4.06 -10.68 -0.22
N LYS A 113 -4.97 -11.15 -1.07
CA LYS A 113 -5.57 -12.49 -0.95
C LYS A 113 -4.52 -13.59 -0.95
N LYS A 114 -3.47 -13.45 -1.77
CA LYS A 114 -2.34 -14.39 -1.81
C LYS A 114 -1.65 -14.48 -0.44
N TYR A 115 -1.36 -13.35 0.18
CA TYR A 115 -0.65 -13.33 1.46
C TYR A 115 -1.52 -13.80 2.63
N ILE A 116 -2.81 -13.47 2.65
CA ILE A 116 -3.74 -14.05 3.61
C ILE A 116 -3.79 -15.57 3.50
N GLN A 117 -3.79 -16.12 2.27
CA GLN A 117 -3.69 -17.56 2.06
C GLN A 117 -2.37 -18.14 2.59
N VAL A 118 -1.23 -17.52 2.29
CA VAL A 118 0.09 -17.96 2.80
C VAL A 118 0.13 -17.94 4.33
N PHE A 119 -0.49 -16.95 4.97
CA PHE A 119 -0.58 -16.89 6.43
C PHE A 119 -1.50 -17.98 6.99
N SER A 120 -2.59 -18.31 6.30
CA SER A 120 -3.51 -19.39 6.70
C SER A 120 -2.90 -20.78 6.67
N GLU A 121 -1.83 -20.98 5.91
CA GLU A 121 -1.05 -22.23 5.92
C GLU A 121 -0.18 -22.37 7.18
N LYS A 122 0.06 -21.27 7.91
CA LYS A 122 0.99 -21.21 9.06
C LYS A 122 0.31 -20.98 10.39
N TRP A 123 -0.85 -20.33 10.39
CA TRP A 123 -1.53 -19.87 11.60
C TRP A 123 -3.01 -20.24 11.57
N PRO A 124 -3.64 -20.41 12.75
CA PRO A 124 -5.06 -20.69 12.84
C PRO A 124 -5.90 -19.52 12.31
N GLU A 125 -7.14 -19.83 11.93
CA GLU A 125 -8.06 -18.91 11.26
C GLU A 125 -8.30 -17.60 12.05
N ASP A 126 -8.41 -17.67 13.37
CA ASP A 126 -8.59 -16.52 14.25
C ASP A 126 -7.39 -15.56 14.22
N ALA A 127 -6.17 -16.11 14.22
CA ALA A 127 -4.95 -15.32 14.11
C ALA A 127 -4.86 -14.64 12.73
N VAL A 128 -5.20 -15.36 11.65
CA VAL A 128 -5.18 -14.84 10.28
C VAL A 128 -6.24 -13.75 10.08
N ALA A 129 -7.45 -13.94 10.62
CA ALA A 129 -8.49 -12.92 10.63
C ALA A 129 -8.04 -11.68 11.43
N GLY A 130 -7.30 -11.87 12.52
CA GLY A 130 -6.65 -10.78 13.27
C GLY A 130 -5.67 -9.97 12.41
N ILE A 131 -4.79 -10.65 11.66
CA ILE A 131 -3.83 -10.02 10.74
C ILE A 131 -4.56 -9.25 9.64
N GLU A 132 -5.55 -9.86 9.00
CA GLU A 132 -6.34 -9.23 7.94
C GLU A 132 -7.06 -7.97 8.44
N ASN A 133 -7.64 -8.02 9.64
CA ASN A 133 -8.25 -6.85 10.27
C ASN A 133 -7.24 -5.74 10.56
N CYS A 134 -6.01 -6.08 10.96
CA CYS A 134 -4.96 -5.08 11.16
C CYS A 134 -4.59 -4.38 9.84
N LEU A 135 -4.49 -5.14 8.74
CA LEU A 135 -4.27 -4.59 7.40
C LEU A 135 -5.44 -3.71 6.94
N HIS A 136 -6.69 -4.12 7.17
CA HIS A 136 -7.86 -3.29 6.89
C HIS A 136 -7.83 -1.97 7.64
N ARG A 137 -7.53 -2.00 8.95
CA ARG A 137 -7.40 -0.77 9.74
C ARG A 137 -6.32 0.16 9.18
N PHE A 138 -5.15 -0.39 8.85
CA PHE A 138 -4.06 0.36 8.24
C PHE A 138 -4.50 1.05 6.94
N ASP A 139 -5.24 0.37 6.08
CA ASP A 139 -5.76 0.97 4.84
C ASP A 139 -6.85 1.99 5.11
N PHE A 140 -7.81 1.66 5.97
CA PHE A 140 -8.96 2.50 6.23
C PHE A 140 -8.55 3.81 6.86
N ASP A 141 -7.55 3.81 7.74
CA ASP A 141 -7.02 5.02 8.36
C ASP A 141 -6.42 5.97 7.30
N ARG A 142 -5.69 5.43 6.30
CA ARG A 142 -5.14 6.24 5.20
C ARG A 142 -6.23 6.77 4.27
N ILE A 143 -7.10 5.88 3.80
CA ILE A 143 -8.17 6.22 2.85
C ILE A 143 -9.14 7.24 3.49
N ASP A 144 -9.53 7.03 4.75
CA ASP A 144 -10.35 7.99 5.49
C ASP A 144 -9.69 9.37 5.55
N LYS A 145 -8.40 9.41 5.87
CA LYS A 145 -7.66 10.67 5.99
C LYS A 145 -7.65 11.42 4.65
N GLY A 146 -7.35 10.71 3.55
CA GLY A 146 -7.33 11.30 2.22
C GLY A 146 -8.71 11.78 1.77
N LEU A 147 -9.77 10.96 1.96
CA LEU A 147 -11.11 11.32 1.53
C LEU A 147 -11.73 12.44 2.39
N ARG A 148 -11.46 12.48 3.70
CA ARG A 148 -11.88 13.60 4.55
C ARG A 148 -11.21 14.90 4.13
N TRP A 149 -9.91 14.84 3.86
CA TRP A 149 -9.18 16.01 3.36
C TRP A 149 -9.73 16.51 2.01
N ALA A 150 -10.03 15.61 1.07
CA ALA A 150 -10.67 15.98 -0.19
C ALA A 150 -12.07 16.58 0.02
N LYS A 151 -12.86 16.00 0.93
CA LYS A 151 -14.17 16.53 1.34
C LYS A 151 -14.06 17.94 1.91
N ASP A 152 -13.07 18.21 2.78
CA ASP A 152 -12.87 19.54 3.36
C ASP A 152 -12.58 20.59 2.27
N ILE A 153 -11.82 20.24 1.22
CA ILE A 153 -11.57 21.13 0.07
C ILE A 153 -12.86 21.42 -0.70
N ILE A 154 -13.68 20.40 -0.95
CA ILE A 154 -14.97 20.54 -1.64
C ILE A 154 -15.91 21.44 -0.83
N GLU A 155 -16.07 21.17 0.46
CA GLU A 155 -16.93 21.95 1.35
C GLU A 155 -16.46 23.40 1.47
N GLN A 156 -15.14 23.64 1.49
CA GLN A 156 -14.60 24.99 1.48
C GLN A 156 -15.01 25.75 0.22
N ALA A 157 -14.89 25.16 -0.97
CA ALA A 157 -15.31 25.79 -2.22
C ALA A 157 -16.82 26.06 -2.24
N GLU A 158 -17.64 25.12 -1.76
CA GLU A 158 -19.10 25.28 -1.69
C GLU A 158 -19.54 26.33 -0.67
N SER A 159 -18.80 26.50 0.42
CA SER A 159 -19.06 27.54 1.43
C SER A 159 -18.92 28.97 0.88
N GLU A 160 -18.15 29.14 -0.19
CA GLU A 160 -17.98 30.40 -0.92
C GLU A 160 -19.14 30.66 -1.91
N GLY A 161 -20.15 29.79 -1.94
CA GLY A 161 -21.33 29.94 -2.79
C GLY A 161 -21.10 29.56 -4.26
N ARG A 162 -20.02 28.84 -4.55
CA ARG A 162 -19.66 28.37 -5.90
C ARG A 162 -19.59 26.85 -5.93
N LEU A 163 -19.90 26.27 -7.08
CA LEU A 163 -19.75 24.82 -7.29
C LEU A 163 -18.26 24.45 -7.27
N PHE A 164 -17.92 23.34 -6.61
CA PHE A 164 -16.60 22.76 -6.67
C PHE A 164 -16.22 22.42 -8.12
N GLN A 165 -14.99 22.76 -8.49
CA GLN A 165 -14.37 22.40 -9.75
C GLN A 165 -13.05 21.67 -9.46
N ARG A 166 -12.66 20.76 -10.36
CA ARG A 166 -11.37 20.06 -10.24
C ARG A 166 -10.17 21.00 -10.09
N SER A 167 -10.23 22.21 -10.65
CA SER A 167 -9.19 23.23 -10.50
C SER A 167 -9.00 23.70 -9.06
N ASP A 168 -10.02 23.57 -8.20
CA ASP A 168 -9.95 23.93 -6.77
C ASP A 168 -8.97 23.06 -5.99
N LEU A 169 -8.68 21.87 -6.51
CA LEU A 169 -7.65 20.99 -5.95
C LEU A 169 -6.23 21.48 -6.25
N GLY A 170 -6.01 22.40 -7.21
CA GLY A 170 -4.67 22.91 -7.52
C GLY A 170 -3.63 21.81 -7.73
N GLU A 171 -2.54 21.85 -6.97
CA GLU A 171 -1.44 20.87 -6.98
C GLU A 171 -1.84 19.52 -6.36
N ASP A 172 -2.90 19.50 -5.55
CA ASP A 172 -3.39 18.32 -4.82
C ASP A 172 -4.21 17.35 -5.69
N GLN A 173 -4.46 17.70 -6.95
CA GLN A 173 -5.23 16.86 -7.87
C GLN A 173 -4.71 15.42 -7.95
N GLY A 174 -3.40 15.24 -8.05
CA GLY A 174 -2.79 13.92 -8.12
C GLY A 174 -3.05 13.10 -6.86
N ALA A 175 -2.83 13.70 -5.69
CA ALA A 175 -3.02 13.06 -4.40
C ALA A 175 -4.50 12.68 -4.13
N VAL A 176 -5.45 13.56 -4.51
CA VAL A 176 -6.89 13.26 -4.39
C VAL A 176 -7.31 12.14 -5.33
N LEU A 177 -6.90 12.20 -6.61
CA LEU A 177 -7.20 11.14 -7.57
C LEU A 177 -6.63 9.79 -7.14
N LEU A 178 -5.42 9.77 -6.59
CA LEU A 178 -4.80 8.56 -6.10
C LEU A 178 -5.49 8.02 -4.84
N THR A 179 -5.96 8.90 -3.95
CA THR A 179 -6.80 8.52 -2.80
C THR A 179 -8.11 7.86 -3.25
N VAL A 180 -8.79 8.45 -4.23
CA VAL A 180 -10.01 7.88 -4.82
C VAL A 180 -9.71 6.53 -5.47
N TYR A 181 -8.59 6.43 -6.20
CA TYR A 181 -8.13 5.18 -6.79
C TYR A 181 -7.83 4.09 -5.75
N GLU A 182 -7.18 4.43 -4.64
CA GLU A 182 -6.93 3.51 -3.53
C GLU A 182 -8.24 3.01 -2.90
N ALA A 183 -9.20 3.90 -2.68
CA ALA A 183 -10.53 3.52 -2.20
C ALA A 183 -11.21 2.51 -3.16
N LEU A 184 -11.11 2.71 -4.47
CA LEU A 184 -11.61 1.78 -5.49
C LEU A 184 -10.89 0.42 -5.48
N CYS A 185 -9.58 0.41 -5.18
CA CYS A 185 -8.81 -0.82 -5.06
C CYS A 185 -9.13 -1.60 -3.76
N CYS A 186 -9.60 -0.91 -2.72
CA CYS A 186 -9.91 -1.50 -1.42
C CYS A 186 -11.38 -1.92 -1.30
N MET A 187 -11.73 -3.10 -1.83
CA MET A 187 -13.11 -3.61 -1.77
C MET A 187 -13.67 -3.71 -0.34
N ALA A 188 -12.82 -4.04 0.65
CA ALA A 188 -13.22 -4.07 2.05
C ALA A 188 -13.69 -2.70 2.54
N TYR A 189 -13.03 -1.61 2.12
CA TYR A 189 -13.43 -0.25 2.45
C TYR A 189 -14.80 0.09 1.85
N LEU A 190 -14.98 -0.13 0.54
CA LEU A 190 -16.25 0.18 -0.17
C LEU A 190 -17.43 -0.71 0.23
N SER A 191 -17.16 -1.88 0.82
CA SER A 191 -18.21 -2.76 1.35
C SER A 191 -18.97 -2.14 2.52
N LEU A 192 -18.37 -1.21 3.25
CA LEU A 192 -18.96 -0.58 4.43
C LEU A 192 -19.82 0.64 4.05
N PRO A 193 -21.08 0.75 4.52
CA PRO A 193 -21.97 1.85 4.17
C PRO A 193 -21.39 3.25 4.44
N ASP A 194 -20.90 3.51 5.65
CA ASP A 194 -20.39 4.83 6.04
C ASP A 194 -19.17 5.25 5.21
N LYS A 195 -18.30 4.28 4.91
CA LYS A 195 -17.11 4.48 4.06
C LYS A 195 -17.51 4.81 2.62
N ARG A 196 -18.53 4.12 2.10
CA ARG A 196 -19.10 4.38 0.78
C ARG A 196 -19.74 5.76 0.71
N THR A 197 -20.44 6.21 1.75
CA THR A 197 -21.01 7.57 1.80
C THR A 197 -19.91 8.62 1.71
N LEU A 198 -18.81 8.47 2.44
CA LEU A 198 -17.67 9.40 2.34
C LEU A 198 -17.04 9.37 0.94
N PHE A 199 -16.86 8.19 0.36
CA PHE A 199 -16.36 8.04 -1.00
C PHE A 199 -17.26 8.74 -2.03
N GLN A 200 -18.57 8.51 -1.98
CA GLN A 200 -19.56 9.10 -2.88
C GLN A 200 -19.70 10.62 -2.76
N PHE A 201 -19.29 11.19 -1.63
CA PHE A 201 -19.22 12.64 -1.49
C PHE A 201 -18.09 13.24 -2.33
N VAL A 202 -16.96 12.52 -2.41
CA VAL A 202 -15.75 12.99 -3.11
C VAL A 202 -15.75 12.59 -4.59
N PHE A 203 -16.35 11.45 -4.96
CA PHE A 203 -16.41 10.88 -6.32
C PHE A 203 -17.83 10.46 -6.72
#